data_AF-A0ABD6P1V2-F1
#
_entry.id   AF-A0ABD6P1V2-F1
#
_cell.length_a   1.000
_cell.length_b   1.000
_cell.length_c   1.000
_cell.angle_alpha   90.00
_cell.angle_beta   90.00
_cell.angle_gamma   90.00
#
_symmetry.space_group_name_H-M   'P 1'
#
loop_
_entity.id
_entity.type
_entity.pdbx_description
1 polymer ?
#
loop_
_entity_poly.entity_id
_entity_poly.type
_entity_poly.pdbx_seq_one_letter_code
_entity_poly.pdbx_strand_id
1 'polypeptide(L)'
;EPLEGQPLDRPFAWALIKLDGADTLLLHAVDAGEPEAISTGTRVHAHWADETVGAITDIAYFALGDQAEPEGQPSDQDPVTMIVTPVSLTIQHSASHEESAYLRAIAEGRLLGAKTRSENGQEGKVYFPPHGADPATGLPTTDFVELPDKGTVTTFAIINIPFQGQRIKPPYVAAYVLLDGADIPFLHLVADIDAHEVRMGMRVEAVWKPREEWGFGIDNIEYFRPTGEPDADYDTYKHHL
;
A
#
# COMPACT_ATOMS: atom_id res chain seq x y z
N GLU A 1 -8.96 -27.28 -9.01
CA GLU A 1 -10.23 -26.57 -8.78
C GLU A 1 -10.02 -25.10 -9.11
N PRO A 2 -10.99 -24.42 -9.74
CA PRO A 2 -10.90 -22.99 -10.03
C PRO A 2 -10.70 -22.17 -8.74
N LEU A 3 -9.94 -21.08 -8.84
CA LEU A 3 -9.83 -20.11 -7.75
C LEU A 3 -11.15 -19.35 -7.59
N GLU A 4 -11.35 -18.75 -6.42
CA GLU A 4 -12.47 -17.82 -6.18
C GLU A 4 -12.45 -16.68 -7.22
N GLY A 5 -13.61 -16.34 -7.79
CA GLY A 5 -13.76 -15.30 -8.80
C GLY A 5 -13.48 -15.74 -10.26
N GLN A 6 -13.25 -17.02 -10.52
CA GLN A 6 -13.20 -17.55 -11.90
C GLN A 6 -14.60 -17.62 -12.53
N PRO A 7 -14.72 -17.54 -13.87
CA PRO A 7 -16.02 -17.55 -14.56
C PRO A 7 -16.87 -18.81 -14.35
N LEU A 8 -16.23 -19.94 -14.03
CA LEU A 8 -16.89 -21.23 -13.79
C LEU A 8 -16.33 -21.88 -12.53
N ASP A 9 -17.21 -22.57 -11.80
CA ASP A 9 -16.90 -23.34 -10.58
C ASP A 9 -16.36 -24.76 -10.88
N ARG A 10 -16.28 -25.12 -12.16
CA ARG A 10 -15.79 -26.39 -12.71
C ARG A 10 -14.61 -26.17 -13.65
N PRO A 11 -13.82 -27.20 -14.02
CA PRO A 11 -12.74 -27.05 -14.99
C PRO A 11 -13.22 -26.47 -16.34
N PHE A 12 -12.46 -25.53 -16.88
CA PHE A 12 -12.74 -24.85 -18.14
C PHE A 12 -11.43 -24.43 -18.83
N ALA A 13 -11.51 -24.00 -20.09
CA ALA A 13 -10.36 -23.51 -20.85
C ALA A 13 -10.39 -21.99 -21.01
N TRP A 14 -9.23 -21.33 -20.91
CA TRP A 14 -9.06 -19.98 -21.42
C TRP A 14 -8.67 -20.04 -22.90
N ALA A 15 -9.43 -19.35 -23.76
CA ALA A 15 -9.18 -19.36 -25.20
C ALA A 15 -9.33 -17.96 -25.81
N LEU A 16 -8.64 -17.76 -26.93
CA LEU A 16 -8.83 -16.59 -27.78
C LEU A 16 -9.94 -16.89 -28.79
N ILE A 17 -11.10 -16.27 -28.60
CA ILE A 17 -12.29 -16.44 -29.42
C ILE A 17 -12.29 -15.42 -30.55
N LYS A 18 -12.40 -15.91 -31.78
CA LYS A 18 -12.65 -15.07 -32.95
C LYS A 18 -14.15 -15.11 -33.26
N LEU A 19 -14.86 -14.03 -32.98
CA LEU A 19 -16.26 -13.89 -33.40
C LEU A 19 -16.33 -13.81 -34.93
N ASP A 20 -17.37 -14.39 -35.51
CA ASP A 20 -17.57 -14.34 -36.97
C ASP A 20 -17.72 -12.88 -37.42
N GLY A 21 -16.91 -12.48 -38.41
CA GLY A 21 -16.86 -11.09 -38.88
C GLY A 21 -15.95 -10.15 -38.09
N ALA A 22 -15.36 -10.59 -36.97
CA ALA A 22 -14.40 -9.80 -36.21
C ALA A 22 -12.97 -9.99 -36.73
N ASP A 23 -12.17 -8.90 -36.68
CA ASP A 23 -10.74 -8.92 -36.97
C ASP A 23 -9.87 -9.13 -35.71
N THR A 24 -10.48 -8.99 -34.53
CA THR A 24 -9.82 -9.10 -33.22
C THR A 24 -10.25 -10.35 -32.47
N LEU A 25 -9.41 -10.79 -31.54
CA LEU A 25 -9.68 -11.93 -30.66
C LEU A 25 -10.15 -11.44 -29.28
N LEU A 26 -11.11 -12.15 -28.70
CA LEU A 26 -11.59 -11.97 -27.33
C LEU A 26 -11.03 -13.10 -26.46
N LEU A 27 -10.27 -12.79 -25.42
CA LEU A 27 -9.91 -13.79 -24.42
C LEU A 27 -11.14 -14.07 -23.55
N HIS A 28 -11.61 -15.31 -23.52
CA HIS A 28 -12.74 -15.71 -22.70
C HIS A 28 -12.65 -17.17 -22.23
N ALA A 29 -13.42 -17.51 -21.18
CA ALA A 29 -13.62 -18.87 -20.73
C ALA A 29 -14.48 -19.68 -21.73
N VAL A 30 -14.09 -20.94 -21.94
CA VAL A 30 -14.82 -21.95 -22.72
C VAL A 30 -15.13 -23.15 -21.84
N ASP A 31 -16.42 -23.49 -21.71
CA ASP A 31 -16.85 -24.75 -21.11
C ASP A 31 -16.74 -25.86 -22.16
N ALA A 32 -15.62 -26.59 -22.12
CA ALA A 32 -15.35 -27.71 -23.00
C ALA A 32 -15.89 -29.04 -22.46
N GLY A 33 -16.37 -29.08 -21.21
CA GLY A 33 -16.67 -30.31 -20.47
C GLY A 33 -15.42 -31.15 -20.12
N GLU A 34 -14.65 -31.54 -21.13
CA GLU A 34 -13.40 -32.32 -21.00
C GLU A 34 -12.26 -31.68 -21.83
N PRO A 35 -11.00 -31.74 -21.36
CA PRO A 35 -9.86 -31.12 -22.06
C PRO A 35 -9.67 -31.60 -23.51
N GLU A 36 -9.98 -32.87 -23.80
CA GLU A 36 -9.81 -33.50 -25.11
C GLU A 36 -10.88 -33.05 -26.13
N ALA A 37 -11.98 -32.43 -25.67
CA ALA A 37 -13.09 -32.03 -26.52
C ALA A 37 -12.85 -30.70 -27.27
N ILE A 38 -11.77 -29.97 -26.94
CA ILE A 38 -11.45 -28.67 -27.54
C ILE A 38 -10.08 -28.69 -28.23
N SER A 39 -10.02 -28.06 -29.40
CA SER A 39 -8.78 -27.81 -30.14
C SER A 39 -8.85 -26.51 -30.93
N THR A 40 -7.70 -26.00 -31.40
CA THR A 40 -7.68 -24.79 -32.26
C THR A 40 -8.55 -24.99 -33.50
N GLY A 41 -9.47 -24.05 -33.75
CA GLY A 41 -10.44 -24.12 -34.85
C GLY A 41 -11.80 -24.70 -34.46
N THR A 42 -11.96 -25.17 -33.21
CA THR A 42 -13.26 -25.62 -32.69
C THR A 42 -14.27 -24.47 -32.70
N ARG A 43 -15.49 -24.75 -33.16
CA ARG A 43 -16.59 -23.79 -33.16
C ARG A 43 -17.17 -23.65 -31.76
N VAL A 44 -17.49 -22.42 -31.39
CA VAL A 44 -18.11 -22.08 -30.11
C VAL A 44 -19.21 -21.05 -30.31
N HIS A 45 -20.13 -20.99 -29.36
CA HIS A 45 -21.15 -19.95 -29.24
C HIS A 45 -21.15 -19.37 -27.83
N ALA A 46 -21.60 -18.13 -27.68
CA ALA A 46 -21.71 -17.49 -26.37
C ALA A 46 -22.88 -18.11 -25.59
N HIS A 47 -22.61 -18.42 -24.32
CA HIS A 47 -23.62 -18.68 -23.32
C HIS A 47 -23.79 -17.41 -22.47
N TRP A 48 -25.01 -16.92 -22.38
CA TRP A 48 -25.32 -15.67 -21.69
C TRP A 48 -25.60 -15.92 -20.20
N ALA A 49 -25.24 -14.96 -19.35
CA ALA A 49 -25.68 -14.95 -17.96
C ALA A 49 -27.21 -14.88 -17.87
N ASP A 50 -27.79 -15.44 -16.80
CA ASP A 50 -29.25 -15.47 -16.58
C ASP A 50 -29.86 -14.06 -16.58
N GLU A 51 -29.13 -13.07 -16.05
CA GLU A 51 -29.49 -11.66 -16.04
C GLU A 51 -28.34 -10.85 -16.67
N THR A 52 -28.63 -10.21 -17.81
CA THR A 52 -27.66 -9.37 -18.53
C THR A 52 -27.76 -7.92 -18.09
N VAL A 53 -26.60 -7.28 -17.88
CA VAL A 53 -26.51 -5.90 -17.35
C VAL A 53 -25.77 -4.94 -18.28
N GLY A 54 -25.44 -5.36 -19.50
CA GLY A 54 -24.68 -4.58 -20.47
C GLY A 54 -23.17 -4.58 -20.22
N ALA A 55 -22.64 -5.59 -19.51
CA ALA A 55 -21.21 -5.74 -19.26
C ALA A 55 -20.62 -6.91 -20.07
N ILE A 56 -19.29 -6.94 -20.27
CA ILE A 56 -18.64 -8.07 -20.96
C ILE A 56 -18.89 -9.41 -20.23
N THR A 57 -19.14 -9.37 -18.92
CA THR A 57 -19.52 -10.50 -18.07
C THR A 57 -20.92 -11.04 -18.34
N ASP A 58 -21.72 -10.39 -19.19
CA ASP A 58 -22.99 -10.94 -19.68
C ASP A 58 -22.75 -12.18 -20.54
N ILE A 59 -21.59 -12.28 -21.17
CA ILE A 59 -21.11 -13.56 -21.71
C ILE A 59 -20.54 -14.33 -20.52
N ALA A 60 -21.31 -15.28 -19.99
CA ALA A 60 -20.86 -16.08 -18.85
C ALA A 60 -19.67 -16.97 -19.26
N TYR A 61 -19.77 -17.61 -20.43
CA TYR A 61 -18.72 -18.42 -21.05
C TYR A 61 -19.06 -18.71 -22.51
N PHE A 62 -18.16 -19.39 -23.23
CA PHE A 62 -18.43 -19.97 -24.54
C PHE A 62 -18.62 -21.49 -24.43
N ALA A 63 -19.64 -22.03 -25.09
CA ALA A 63 -19.88 -23.47 -25.17
C ALA A 63 -19.51 -24.01 -26.55
N LEU A 64 -19.14 -25.29 -26.63
CA LEU A 64 -18.80 -25.93 -27.90
C LEU A 64 -20.01 -26.01 -28.84
N GLY A 65 -19.77 -25.81 -30.13
CA GLY A 65 -20.79 -25.89 -31.18
C GLY A 65 -21.09 -24.55 -31.85
N ASP A 66 -21.96 -24.61 -32.85
CA ASP A 66 -22.31 -23.53 -33.78
C ASP A 66 -23.77 -23.07 -33.68
N GLN A 67 -24.54 -23.67 -32.78
CA GLN A 67 -25.91 -23.27 -32.50
C GLN A 67 -25.92 -22.12 -31.50
N ALA A 68 -26.35 -20.94 -31.93
CA ALA A 68 -26.50 -19.79 -31.04
C ALA A 68 -27.67 -20.00 -30.07
N GLU A 69 -27.48 -19.57 -28.83
CA GLU A 69 -28.56 -19.43 -27.87
C GLU A 69 -29.42 -18.21 -28.21
N PRO A 70 -30.71 -18.17 -27.80
CA PRO A 70 -31.55 -17.01 -27.97
C PRO A 70 -30.91 -15.76 -27.34
N GLU A 71 -30.92 -14.65 -28.05
CA GLU A 71 -30.42 -13.37 -27.53
C GLU A 71 -31.21 -12.97 -26.27
N GLY A 72 -30.50 -12.46 -25.27
CA GLY A 72 -31.10 -11.82 -24.09
C GLY A 72 -31.91 -10.58 -24.46
N GLN A 73 -32.72 -10.07 -23.53
CA GLN A 73 -33.48 -8.86 -23.76
C GLN A 73 -32.55 -7.64 -23.89
N PRO A 74 -32.89 -6.66 -24.75
CA PRO A 74 -32.14 -5.41 -24.82
C PRO A 74 -32.14 -4.72 -23.45
N SER A 75 -30.98 -4.23 -23.02
CA SER A 75 -30.87 -3.45 -21.80
C SER A 75 -31.27 -1.99 -22.05
N ASP A 76 -32.11 -1.43 -21.16
CA ASP A 76 -32.47 0.00 -21.14
C ASP A 76 -31.44 0.86 -20.38
N GLN A 77 -30.27 0.32 -20.04
CA GLN A 77 -29.25 1.02 -19.26
C GLN A 77 -28.47 2.06 -20.08
N ASP A 78 -28.00 3.09 -19.38
CA ASP A 78 -27.11 4.10 -19.95
C ASP A 78 -25.76 3.48 -20.40
N PRO A 79 -25.05 4.09 -21.37
CA PRO A 79 -23.74 3.61 -21.79
C PRO A 79 -22.73 3.49 -20.64
N VAL A 80 -21.95 2.41 -20.62
CA VAL A 80 -20.91 2.17 -19.61
C VAL A 80 -19.87 3.31 -19.63
N THR A 81 -19.74 4.04 -18.52
CA THR A 81 -18.76 5.15 -18.38
C THR A 81 -17.54 4.80 -17.53
N MET A 82 -17.58 3.70 -16.76
CA MET A 82 -16.47 3.22 -15.94
C MET A 82 -16.48 1.70 -15.84
N ILE A 83 -15.29 1.11 -15.70
CA ILE A 83 -15.09 -0.32 -15.45
C ILE A 83 -14.35 -0.44 -14.12
N VAL A 84 -14.93 -1.15 -13.16
CA VAL A 84 -14.26 -1.48 -11.89
C VAL A 84 -13.59 -2.83 -12.05
N THR A 85 -12.26 -2.84 -12.15
CA THR A 85 -11.46 -4.07 -12.19
C THR A 85 -10.93 -4.37 -10.79
N PRO A 86 -11.39 -5.43 -10.11
CA PRO A 86 -10.81 -5.81 -8.83
C PRO A 86 -9.37 -6.27 -9.06
N VAL A 87 -8.41 -5.63 -8.38
CA VAL A 87 -6.99 -6.01 -8.40
C VAL A 87 -6.61 -6.45 -7.00
N SER A 88 -6.10 -7.67 -6.87
CA SER A 88 -5.53 -8.18 -5.62
C SER A 88 -4.05 -8.50 -5.82
N LEU A 89 -3.21 -8.09 -4.88
CA LEU A 89 -1.79 -8.43 -4.85
C LEU A 89 -1.44 -8.99 -3.47
N THR A 90 -0.82 -10.17 -3.44
CA THR A 90 -0.21 -10.71 -2.22
C THR A 90 1.30 -10.49 -2.29
N ILE A 91 1.85 -9.73 -1.35
CA ILE A 91 3.29 -9.50 -1.23
C ILE A 91 3.81 -10.31 -0.05
N GLN A 92 4.76 -11.21 -0.30
CA GLN A 92 5.56 -11.81 0.76
C GLN A 92 6.84 -11.00 0.93
N HIS A 93 6.95 -10.29 2.05
CA HIS A 93 8.11 -9.47 2.38
C HIS A 93 9.02 -10.21 3.37
N SER A 94 10.33 -10.18 3.10
CA SER A 94 11.36 -10.65 4.04
C SER A 94 12.17 -9.45 4.49
N ALA A 95 12.19 -9.18 5.79
CA ALA A 95 12.86 -8.01 6.33
C ALA A 95 14.37 -8.03 6.03
N SER A 96 14.94 -6.86 5.70
CA SER A 96 16.39 -6.71 5.51
C SER A 96 17.16 -6.89 6.82
N HIS A 97 18.50 -6.85 6.76
CA HIS A 97 19.32 -6.91 7.97
C HIS A 97 19.03 -5.72 8.92
N GLU A 98 18.98 -4.53 8.36
CA GLU A 98 18.75 -3.26 9.05
C GLU A 98 17.33 -3.15 9.58
N GLU A 99 16.36 -3.52 8.75
CA GLU A 99 14.95 -3.57 9.16
C GLU A 99 14.75 -4.59 10.28
N SER A 100 15.36 -5.78 10.18
CA SER A 100 15.31 -6.78 11.26
C SER A 100 15.91 -6.25 12.57
N ALA A 101 16.99 -5.46 12.51
CA ALA A 101 17.58 -4.83 13.69
C ALA A 101 16.65 -3.78 14.30
N TYR A 102 16.08 -2.90 13.46
CA TYR A 102 15.09 -1.90 13.86
C TYR A 102 13.84 -2.53 14.48
N LEU A 103 13.26 -3.54 13.85
CA LEU A 103 12.05 -4.22 14.33
C LEU A 103 12.26 -4.85 15.71
N ARG A 104 13.44 -5.43 15.97
CA ARG A 104 13.79 -5.95 17.31
C ARG A 104 13.98 -4.82 18.31
N ALA A 105 14.65 -3.73 17.93
CA ALA A 105 14.86 -2.59 18.81
C ALA A 105 13.54 -1.90 19.20
N ILE A 106 12.63 -1.67 18.25
CA ILE A 106 11.34 -1.01 18.54
C ILE A 106 10.45 -1.88 19.43
N ALA A 107 10.55 -3.22 19.33
CA ALA A 107 9.88 -4.16 20.22
C ALA A 107 10.41 -4.10 21.67
N GLU A 108 11.61 -3.55 21.86
CA GLU A 108 12.25 -3.28 23.16
C GLU A 108 12.09 -1.83 23.61
N GLY A 109 11.42 -0.96 22.82
CA GLY A 109 11.25 0.46 23.14
C GLY A 109 12.47 1.32 22.79
N ARG A 110 13.28 0.86 21.84
CA ARG A 110 14.51 1.55 21.39
C ARG A 110 14.35 2.01 19.95
N LEU A 111 14.69 3.27 19.69
CA LEU A 111 14.67 3.84 18.34
C LEU A 111 16.05 3.68 17.73
N LEU A 112 16.15 2.85 16.68
CA LEU A 112 17.41 2.52 16.05
C LEU A 112 17.44 3.06 14.62
N GLY A 113 18.34 4.00 14.34
CA GLY A 113 18.68 4.44 13.00
C GLY A 113 19.97 3.77 12.49
N ALA A 114 20.36 4.08 11.26
CA ALA A 114 21.63 3.61 10.70
C ALA A 114 22.26 4.66 9.77
N LYS A 115 23.59 4.67 9.71
CA LYS A 115 24.37 5.50 8.79
C LYS A 115 25.41 4.67 8.05
N THR A 116 25.91 5.23 6.94
CA THR A 116 27.09 4.67 6.28
C THR A 116 28.29 4.77 7.21
N ARG A 117 29.10 3.70 7.26
CA ARG A 117 30.37 3.71 7.99
C ARG A 117 31.22 4.86 7.47
N SER A 118 31.89 5.58 8.36
CA SER A 118 32.80 6.65 7.92
C SER A 118 33.93 6.07 7.08
N GLU A 119 33.92 6.41 5.80
CA GLU A 119 35.06 6.23 4.90
C GLU A 119 35.66 7.62 4.66
N ASN A 120 36.97 7.76 4.88
CA ASN A 120 37.71 9.02 4.73
C ASN A 120 37.34 10.14 5.74
N GLY A 121 36.78 9.79 6.90
CA GLY A 121 36.50 10.74 7.99
C GLY A 121 35.27 11.61 7.79
N GLN A 122 34.48 11.37 6.73
CA GLN A 122 33.15 11.94 6.59
C GLN A 122 32.13 11.00 7.23
N GLU A 123 31.30 11.52 8.13
CA GLU A 123 30.19 10.74 8.67
C GLU A 123 29.01 10.77 7.69
N GLY A 124 28.38 9.61 7.48
CA GLY A 124 27.14 9.52 6.72
C GLY A 124 25.95 10.07 7.51
N LYS A 125 24.87 10.38 6.80
CA LYS A 125 23.60 10.76 7.40
C LYS A 125 22.98 9.60 8.17
N VAL A 126 22.28 9.90 9.27
CA VAL A 126 21.55 8.92 10.09
C VAL A 126 20.10 8.83 9.62
N TYR A 127 19.73 7.66 9.10
CA TYR A 127 18.38 7.37 8.62
C TYR A 127 17.57 6.64 9.67
N PHE A 128 16.35 7.13 9.93
CA PHE A 128 15.37 6.50 10.80
C PHE A 128 13.97 6.47 10.15
N PRO A 129 13.32 5.30 10.04
CA PRO A 129 13.89 3.96 10.23
C PRO A 129 15.10 3.70 9.30
N PRO A 130 15.95 2.72 9.60
CA PRO A 130 17.18 2.49 8.84
C PRO A 130 16.87 1.88 7.47
N HIS A 131 17.67 2.24 6.47
CA HIS A 131 17.56 1.74 5.09
C HIS A 131 18.82 0.98 4.68
N GLY A 132 18.70 -0.11 3.92
CA GLY A 132 19.87 -0.95 3.57
C GLY A 132 21.00 -0.23 2.83
N ALA A 133 20.72 0.88 2.15
CA ALA A 133 21.73 1.71 1.51
C ALA A 133 21.38 3.20 1.65
N ASP A 134 22.41 4.03 1.75
CA ASP A 134 22.28 5.49 1.70
C ASP A 134 21.84 5.90 0.27
N PRO A 135 20.74 6.64 0.12
CA PRO A 135 20.19 6.99 -1.19
C PRO A 135 21.04 7.97 -2.00
N ALA A 136 21.94 8.73 -1.36
CA ALA A 136 22.81 9.68 -2.04
C ALA A 136 24.08 9.02 -2.59
N THR A 137 24.59 7.99 -1.91
CA THR A 137 25.88 7.35 -2.22
C THR A 137 25.77 5.91 -2.71
N GLY A 138 24.66 5.22 -2.41
CA GLY A 138 24.47 3.79 -2.63
C GLY A 138 25.24 2.90 -1.67
N LEU A 139 25.94 3.46 -0.67
CA LEU A 139 26.75 2.70 0.27
C LEU A 139 25.88 2.08 1.38
N PRO A 140 26.23 0.88 1.89
CA PRO A 140 25.46 0.22 2.94
C PRO A 140 25.40 1.02 4.25
N THR A 141 24.23 1.12 4.89
CA THR A 141 24.11 1.71 6.24
C THR A 141 24.28 0.64 7.31
N THR A 142 25.53 0.38 7.68
CA THR A 142 25.89 -0.73 8.60
C THR A 142 26.27 -0.25 9.99
N ASP A 143 26.31 1.06 10.22
CA ASP A 143 26.62 1.65 11.52
C ASP A 143 25.33 2.08 12.20
N PHE A 144 24.85 1.28 13.15
CA PHE A 144 23.60 1.52 13.86
C PHE A 144 23.77 2.59 14.95
N VAL A 145 22.80 3.49 15.02
CA VAL A 145 22.79 4.62 15.96
C VAL A 145 21.48 4.57 16.74
N GLU A 146 21.58 4.45 18.07
CA GLU A 146 20.40 4.57 18.93
C GLU A 146 20.03 6.06 19.06
N LEU A 147 18.76 6.36 18.80
CA LEU A 147 18.20 7.71 18.80
C LEU A 147 17.29 7.90 20.03
N PRO A 148 17.24 9.11 20.59
CA PRO A 148 16.25 9.44 21.60
C PRO A 148 14.85 9.50 21.00
N ASP A 149 13.84 9.45 21.86
CA ASP A 149 12.43 9.58 21.51
C ASP A 149 11.93 11.02 21.49
N LYS A 150 12.87 11.98 21.40
CA LYS A 150 12.61 13.41 21.28
C LYS A 150 12.99 13.91 19.90
N GLY A 151 12.25 14.89 19.41
CA GLY A 151 12.46 15.45 18.09
C GLY A 151 11.75 16.78 17.85
N THR A 152 11.81 17.23 16.60
CA THR A 152 11.24 18.50 16.13
C THR A 152 10.21 18.23 15.04
N VAL A 153 9.05 18.88 15.11
CA VAL A 153 8.11 18.95 13.98
C VAL A 153 8.72 19.79 12.87
N THR A 154 9.06 19.18 11.73
CA THR A 154 9.63 19.91 10.59
C THR A 154 8.55 20.49 9.69
N THR A 155 7.51 19.70 9.40
CA THR A 155 6.31 20.12 8.66
C THR A 155 5.11 19.26 9.07
N PHE A 156 3.88 19.70 8.77
CA PHE A 156 2.67 19.00 9.21
C PHE A 156 1.44 19.32 8.36
N ALA A 157 0.42 18.48 8.47
CA ALA A 157 -0.90 18.69 7.93
C ALA A 157 -1.97 18.48 9.00
N ILE A 158 -3.02 19.31 8.97
CA ILE A 158 -4.21 19.16 9.82
C ILE A 158 -5.32 18.51 8.98
N ILE A 159 -5.71 17.29 9.35
CA ILE A 159 -6.73 16.53 8.64
C ILE A 159 -8.09 16.87 9.26
N ASN A 160 -8.93 17.58 8.51
CA ASN A 160 -10.26 18.03 8.96
C ASN A 160 -11.42 17.24 8.34
N ILE A 161 -11.21 16.60 7.19
CA ILE A 161 -12.27 15.95 6.42
C ILE A 161 -12.13 14.43 6.55
N PRO A 162 -13.20 13.70 6.92
CA PRO A 162 -13.15 12.26 7.01
C PRO A 162 -13.06 11.61 5.63
N PHE A 163 -12.40 10.45 5.56
CA PHE A 163 -12.38 9.61 4.35
C PHE A 163 -12.63 8.14 4.69
N GLN A 164 -13.03 7.35 3.67
CA GLN A 164 -13.35 5.94 3.83
C GLN A 164 -12.14 5.12 4.32
N GLY A 165 -12.33 4.27 5.33
CA GLY A 165 -11.27 3.45 5.92
C GLY A 165 -10.39 4.15 6.96
N GLN A 166 -10.66 5.42 7.26
CA GLN A 166 -9.92 6.17 8.27
C GLN A 166 -10.23 5.64 9.69
N ARG A 167 -9.17 5.42 10.49
CA ARG A 167 -9.28 4.92 11.87
C ARG A 167 -9.36 6.04 12.93
N ILE A 168 -8.83 7.22 12.60
CA ILE A 168 -8.71 8.35 13.53
C ILE A 168 -9.74 9.41 13.17
N LYS A 169 -10.48 9.89 14.16
CA LYS A 169 -11.52 10.89 13.96
C LYS A 169 -10.89 12.29 13.80
N PRO A 170 -11.22 13.05 12.73
CA PRO A 170 -10.82 14.46 12.60
C PRO A 170 -11.36 15.37 13.73
N PRO A 171 -10.67 16.48 14.05
CA PRO A 171 -9.37 16.89 13.51
C PRO A 171 -8.20 16.18 14.19
N TYR A 172 -7.17 15.84 13.41
CA TYR A 172 -5.87 15.39 13.95
C TYR A 172 -4.71 15.89 13.10
N VAL A 173 -3.50 15.82 13.66
CA VAL A 173 -2.28 16.28 13.01
C VAL A 173 -1.41 15.09 12.61
N ALA A 174 -1.02 15.06 11.35
CA ALA A 174 0.07 14.22 10.85
C ALA A 174 1.27 15.12 10.59
N ALA A 175 2.40 14.84 11.25
CA ALA A 175 3.59 15.66 11.21
C ALA A 175 4.82 14.83 10.83
N TYR A 176 5.72 15.46 10.11
CA TYR A 176 7.08 14.96 9.95
C TYR A 176 7.89 15.33 11.20
N VAL A 177 8.36 14.31 11.92
CA VAL A 177 9.16 14.45 13.14
C VAL A 177 10.61 14.09 12.82
N LEU A 178 11.52 15.03 13.04
CA LEU A 178 12.96 14.81 12.98
C LEU A 178 13.46 14.50 14.39
N LEU A 179 13.83 13.23 14.66
CA LEU A 179 14.42 12.85 15.94
C LEU A 179 15.78 13.52 16.13
N ASP A 180 16.13 13.81 17.37
CA ASP A 180 17.43 14.39 17.68
C ASP A 180 18.56 13.42 17.30
N GLY A 181 19.46 13.87 16.42
CA GLY A 181 20.55 13.05 15.89
C GLY A 181 20.19 12.24 14.63
N ALA A 182 18.96 12.34 14.13
CA ALA A 182 18.59 11.85 12.81
C ALA A 182 18.75 12.94 11.73
N ASP A 183 18.87 12.52 10.47
CA ASP A 183 18.99 13.39 9.30
C ASP A 183 17.78 13.32 8.36
N ILE A 184 16.78 12.51 8.70
CA ILE A 184 15.54 12.36 7.95
C ILE A 184 14.35 12.36 8.90
N PRO A 185 13.30 13.15 8.63
CA PRO A 185 12.09 13.10 9.42
C PRO A 185 11.21 11.92 8.97
N PHE A 186 10.43 11.41 9.89
CA PHE A 186 9.43 10.38 9.60
C PHE A 186 8.03 10.90 9.94
N LEU A 187 7.02 10.40 9.24
CA LEU A 187 5.65 10.81 9.44
C LEU A 187 5.07 10.09 10.68
N HIS A 188 4.56 10.86 11.64
CA HIS A 188 3.78 10.33 12.75
C HIS A 188 2.72 11.33 13.25
N LEU A 189 1.87 10.90 14.17
CA LEU A 189 0.81 11.72 14.75
C LEU A 189 1.34 12.67 15.81
N VAL A 190 0.77 13.87 15.89
CA VAL A 190 0.95 14.79 17.02
C VAL A 190 -0.38 14.98 17.73
N ALA A 191 -0.39 14.80 19.05
CA ALA A 191 -1.57 14.93 19.90
C ALA A 191 -1.22 15.60 21.24
N ASP A 192 -2.14 15.60 22.20
CA ASP A 192 -2.06 16.34 23.47
C ASP A 192 -1.87 17.86 23.31
N ILE A 193 -2.33 18.38 22.17
CA ILE A 193 -2.36 19.81 21.83
C ILE A 193 -3.50 20.07 20.86
N ASP A 194 -4.05 21.28 20.86
CA ASP A 194 -5.01 21.68 19.83
C ASP A 194 -4.33 21.62 18.45
N ALA A 195 -5.02 21.03 17.48
CA ALA A 195 -4.47 20.83 16.14
C ALA A 195 -4.04 22.15 15.47
N HIS A 196 -4.70 23.27 15.80
CA HIS A 196 -4.39 24.60 15.29
C HIS A 196 -3.19 25.27 15.98
N GLU A 197 -2.71 24.71 17.09
CA GLU A 197 -1.53 25.21 17.82
C GLU A 197 -0.23 24.50 17.43
N VAL A 198 -0.31 23.42 16.64
CA VAL A 198 0.86 22.76 16.05
C VAL A 198 1.54 23.70 15.06
N ARG A 199 2.87 23.72 15.10
CA ARG A 199 3.72 24.61 14.31
C ARG A 199 5.06 23.96 14.00
N MET A 200 5.69 24.41 12.92
CA MET A 200 7.06 24.01 12.56
C MET A 200 8.03 24.47 13.66
N GLY A 201 9.01 23.64 13.97
CA GLY A 201 9.98 23.87 15.05
C GLY A 201 9.50 23.37 16.42
N MET A 202 8.24 23.00 16.59
CA MET A 202 7.73 22.50 17.88
C MET A 202 8.52 21.27 18.35
N ARG A 203 8.98 21.31 19.59
CA ARG A 203 9.68 20.20 20.26
C ARG A 203 8.67 19.18 20.77
N VAL A 204 8.89 17.91 20.42
CA VAL A 204 7.98 16.81 20.72
C VAL A 204 8.71 15.60 21.28
N GLU A 205 8.00 14.80 22.06
CA GLU A 205 8.47 13.52 22.60
C GLU A 205 7.45 12.41 22.34
N ALA A 206 7.93 11.18 22.17
CA ALA A 206 7.09 10.03 21.90
C ALA A 206 6.24 9.66 23.13
N VAL A 207 4.97 9.37 22.89
CA VAL A 207 4.08 8.70 23.84
C VAL A 207 3.92 7.26 23.37
N TRP A 208 4.41 6.34 24.17
CA TRP A 208 4.38 4.91 23.87
C TRP A 208 3.09 4.28 24.40
N LYS A 209 2.56 3.31 23.65
CA LYS A 209 1.46 2.46 24.10
C LYS A 209 1.83 1.69 25.38
N PRO A 210 0.85 1.12 26.11
CA PRO A 210 1.13 0.13 27.15
C PRO A 210 2.04 -1.00 26.62
N ARG A 211 2.98 -1.45 27.46
CA ARG A 211 4.07 -2.37 27.05
C ARG A 211 3.53 -3.70 26.51
N GLU A 212 2.35 -4.10 26.96
CA GLU A 212 1.65 -5.34 26.60
C GLU A 212 1.09 -5.31 25.17
N GLU A 213 0.91 -4.13 24.60
CA GLU A 213 0.39 -3.92 23.24
C GLU A 213 1.51 -3.81 22.19
N TRP A 214 2.78 -3.82 22.62
CA TRP A 214 3.90 -3.62 21.71
C TRP A 214 4.12 -4.83 20.81
N GLY A 215 4.29 -4.53 19.52
CA GLY A 215 4.72 -5.47 18.49
C GLY A 215 6.06 -5.08 17.89
N PHE A 216 6.26 -5.49 16.63
CA PHE A 216 7.43 -5.16 15.82
C PHE A 216 7.04 -4.03 14.86
N GLY A 217 6.73 -2.84 15.38
CA GLY A 217 6.21 -1.75 14.56
C GLY A 217 6.36 -0.39 15.20
N ILE A 218 6.45 0.65 14.37
CA ILE A 218 6.52 2.04 14.82
C ILE A 218 5.23 2.46 15.54
N ASP A 219 4.13 1.75 15.31
CA ASP A 219 2.85 1.95 15.98
C ASP A 219 2.89 1.55 17.48
N ASN A 220 4.03 1.06 17.99
CA ASN A 220 4.31 1.04 19.44
C ASN A 220 4.34 2.45 20.03
N ILE A 221 4.77 3.45 19.25
CA ILE A 221 4.56 4.86 19.56
C ILE A 221 3.13 5.21 19.14
N GLU A 222 2.30 5.58 20.10
CA GLU A 222 0.91 5.94 19.85
C GLU A 222 0.80 7.29 19.13
N TYR A 223 1.57 8.27 19.59
CA TYR A 223 1.69 9.62 19.02
C TYR A 223 2.89 10.35 19.63
N PHE A 224 3.17 11.56 19.14
CA PHE A 224 4.10 12.51 19.74
C PHE A 224 3.34 13.65 20.44
N ARG A 225 3.81 14.09 21.60
CA ARG A 225 3.23 15.24 22.32
C ARG A 225 4.24 16.38 22.44
N PRO A 226 3.81 17.65 22.57
CA PRO A 226 4.73 18.75 22.84
C PRO A 226 5.46 18.57 24.18
N THR A 227 6.75 18.89 24.20
CA THR A 227 7.56 18.85 25.44
C THR A 227 7.39 20.11 26.30
N GLY A 228 6.88 21.20 25.72
CA GLY A 228 6.85 22.53 26.34
C GLY A 228 8.18 23.30 26.26
N GLU A 229 9.22 22.70 25.66
CA GLU A 229 10.47 23.41 25.33
C GLU A 229 10.20 24.49 24.26
N PRO A 230 11.04 25.55 24.19
CA PRO A 230 10.98 26.51 23.09
C PRO A 230 11.14 25.82 21.74
N ASP A 231 10.49 26.37 20.71
CA ASP A 231 10.61 25.85 19.34
C ASP A 231 12.08 25.89 18.87
N ALA A 232 12.47 24.88 18.11
CA ALA A 232 13.77 24.81 17.47
C ALA A 232 13.95 25.96 16.47
N ASP A 233 15.18 26.46 16.35
CA ASP A 233 15.55 27.45 15.33
C ASP A 233 15.34 26.85 13.93
N TYR A 234 14.69 27.62 13.05
CA TYR A 234 14.39 27.23 11.68
C TYR A 234 15.63 26.75 10.90
N ASP A 235 16.79 27.36 11.14
CA ASP A 235 18.03 26.99 10.45
C ASP A 235 18.49 25.56 10.76
N THR A 236 18.03 24.97 11.87
CA THR A 236 18.39 23.61 12.27
C THR A 236 17.60 22.54 11.51
N TYR A 237 16.42 22.85 10.97
CA TYR A 237 15.56 21.87 10.31
C TYR A 237 15.08 22.25 8.89
N LYS A 238 15.40 23.45 8.38
CA LYS A 238 14.97 23.93 7.05
C LYS A 238 15.34 23.03 5.86
N HIS A 239 16.33 22.15 6.04
CA HIS A 239 16.76 21.19 5.01
C HIS A 239 16.03 19.83 5.09
N HIS A 240 15.07 19.71 6.01
CA HIS A 240 14.30 18.49 6.32
C HIS A 240 12.78 18.74 6.24
N LEU A 241 12.36 19.64 5.33
CA LEU A 241 10.96 19.98 5.08
C LEU A 241 10.32 19.10 4.00
#